data_AF-A0A2P8DS83-F1
#
_entry.id   AF-A0A2P8DS83-F1
#
_cell.length_a   1.000
_cell.length_b   1.000
_cell.length_c   1.000
_cell.angle_alpha   90.00
_cell.angle_beta   90.00
_cell.angle_gamma   90.00
#
_symmetry.space_group_name_H-M   'P 1'
#
loop_
_entity.id
_entity.type
_entity.pdbx_description
1 polymer ?
#
loop_
_entity_poly.entity_id
_entity_poly.type
_entity_poly.pdbx_seq_one_letter_code
_entity_poly.pdbx_strand_id
1 'polypeptide(L)'
;MPHPDPRRGARLADYATAAASLAPLSDRRLRALVDGAAPVGSGIGGSTAELTVDGVRVFVKKVPLTDLERRPENVRSTANLFGLPTYYQYGVGSAGFGAWRELAAHAMTTAWVLADAYPGFPLMYHWRVLPDSPAAARGDFADTAETVSYSRRRRRTSSHCTATTTTASQ
;
A
#
# COMPACT_ATOMS: atom_id res chain seq x y z
N MET A 1 -15.12 -16.00 -32.59
CA MET A 1 -15.15 -15.53 -31.19
C MET A 1 -13.84 -15.96 -30.53
N PRO A 2 -13.03 -15.06 -29.97
CA PRO A 2 -11.84 -15.47 -29.24
C PRO A 2 -12.28 -16.25 -27.99
N HIS A 3 -11.68 -17.41 -27.75
CA HIS A 3 -11.89 -18.17 -26.53
C HIS A 3 -11.33 -17.36 -25.36
N PRO A 4 -12.07 -17.19 -24.24
CA PRO A 4 -11.51 -16.50 -23.07
C PRO A 4 -10.24 -17.22 -22.61
N ASP A 5 -9.18 -16.46 -22.35
CA ASP A 5 -7.92 -16.99 -21.83
C ASP A 5 -8.20 -17.65 -20.46
N PRO A 6 -7.98 -18.96 -20.31
CA PRO A 6 -8.24 -19.67 -19.06
C PRO A 6 -7.44 -19.09 -17.88
N ARG A 7 -6.27 -18.48 -18.13
CA ARG A 7 -5.48 -17.79 -17.10
C ARG A 7 -6.19 -16.56 -16.56
N ARG A 8 -6.88 -15.82 -17.43
CA ARG A 8 -7.71 -14.67 -17.04
C ARG A 8 -8.90 -15.12 -16.18
N GLY A 9 -9.57 -16.20 -16.59
CA GLY A 9 -10.68 -16.79 -15.83
C GLY A 9 -10.28 -17.18 -14.41
N ALA A 10 -9.19 -17.94 -14.27
CA ALA A 10 -8.65 -18.32 -12.96
C ALA A 10 -8.28 -17.10 -12.11
N ARG A 11 -7.61 -16.12 -12.71
CA ARG A 11 -7.22 -14.88 -12.02
C ARG A 11 -8.40 -14.08 -11.48
N LEU A 12 -9.51 -14.00 -12.21
CA LEU A 12 -10.72 -13.32 -11.75
C LEU A 12 -11.45 -14.13 -10.67
N ALA A 13 -11.39 -15.45 -10.73
CA ALA A 13 -11.92 -16.32 -9.68
C ALA A 13 -11.12 -16.15 -8.37
N ASP A 14 -9.78 -16.15 -8.44
CA ASP A 14 -8.91 -15.89 -7.30
C ASP A 14 -9.20 -14.51 -6.68
N TYR A 15 -9.42 -13.49 -7.52
CA TYR A 15 -9.84 -12.17 -7.07
C TYR A 15 -11.18 -12.18 -6.34
N ALA A 16 -12.20 -12.80 -6.92
CA ALA A 16 -13.51 -12.89 -6.29
C ALA A 16 -13.44 -13.60 -4.93
N THR A 17 -12.71 -14.73 -4.86
CA THR A 17 -12.48 -15.48 -3.63
C THR A 17 -11.79 -14.62 -2.57
N ALA A 18 -10.57 -14.14 -2.85
CA ALA A 18 -9.80 -13.39 -1.86
C ALA A 18 -10.50 -12.10 -1.42
N ALA A 19 -11.11 -11.36 -2.34
CA ALA A 19 -11.82 -10.12 -2.01
C ALA A 19 -13.06 -10.39 -1.14
N ALA A 20 -13.84 -11.43 -1.45
CA ALA A 20 -15.02 -11.82 -0.67
C ALA A 20 -14.64 -12.28 0.74
N SER A 21 -13.51 -12.97 0.91
CA SER A 21 -13.05 -13.45 2.22
C SER A 21 -12.46 -12.34 3.09
N LEU A 22 -11.80 -11.36 2.48
CA LEU A 22 -11.19 -10.22 3.20
C LEU A 22 -12.20 -9.14 3.57
N ALA A 23 -13.19 -8.86 2.71
CA ALA A 23 -14.17 -7.79 2.90
C ALA A 23 -14.93 -7.78 4.25
N PRO A 24 -15.40 -8.93 4.79
CA PRO A 24 -16.17 -8.97 6.04
C PRO A 24 -15.29 -8.98 7.29
N LEU A 25 -13.96 -9.06 7.17
CA LEU A 25 -13.08 -9.09 8.33
C LEU A 25 -13.11 -7.74 9.06
N SER A 26 -13.22 -7.81 10.39
CA SER A 26 -13.01 -6.63 11.23
C SER A 26 -11.55 -6.22 11.22
N ASP A 27 -11.26 -4.95 11.51
CA ASP A 27 -9.89 -4.43 11.59
C ASP A 27 -9.01 -5.27 12.53
N ARG A 28 -9.55 -5.78 13.64
CA ARG A 28 -8.85 -6.70 14.56
C ARG A 28 -8.46 -8.00 13.87
N ARG A 29 -9.39 -8.63 13.14
CA ARG A 29 -9.13 -9.90 12.43
C ARG A 29 -8.15 -9.70 11.30
N LEU A 30 -8.30 -8.63 10.53
CA LEU A 30 -7.40 -8.30 9.43
C LEU A 30 -5.99 -8.01 9.94
N ARG A 31 -5.86 -7.29 11.07
CA ARG A 31 -4.58 -7.09 11.75
C ARG A 31 -3.92 -8.40 12.16
N ALA A 32 -4.68 -9.28 12.83
CA ALA A 32 -4.15 -10.58 13.25
C ALA A 32 -3.66 -11.42 12.06
N LEU A 33 -4.39 -11.40 10.94
CA LEU A 33 -4.00 -12.06 9.70
C LEU A 33 -2.67 -11.49 9.16
N VAL A 34 -2.56 -10.17 9.09
CA VAL A 34 -1.37 -9.47 8.56
C VAL A 34 -0.15 -9.63 9.48
N ASP A 35 -0.33 -9.62 10.79
CA ASP A 35 0.75 -9.78 11.76
C ASP A 35 1.24 -11.24 11.83
N GLY A 36 0.40 -12.21 11.46
CA GLY A 36 0.77 -13.62 11.31
C GLY A 36 1.31 -14.01 9.93
N ALA A 37 1.37 -13.07 8.97
CA ALA A 37 1.82 -13.33 7.61
C ALA A 37 3.35 -13.56 7.55
N ALA A 38 3.79 -14.38 6.61
CA ALA A 38 5.21 -14.67 6.43
C ALA A 38 5.92 -13.43 5.84
N PRO A 39 6.92 -12.84 6.50
CA PRO A 39 7.64 -11.68 5.96
C PRO A 39 8.37 -12.05 4.67
N VAL A 40 8.21 -11.24 3.63
CA VAL A 40 8.91 -11.41 2.34
C VAL A 40 10.06 -10.41 2.22
N GLY A 41 9.92 -9.22 2.83
CA GLY A 41 10.99 -8.23 2.87
C GLY A 41 10.60 -6.89 3.49
N SER A 42 11.57 -5.99 3.53
CA SER A 42 11.38 -4.57 3.85
C SER A 42 12.00 -3.74 2.73
N GLY A 43 11.31 -2.72 2.24
CA GLY A 43 11.81 -1.89 1.16
C GLY A 43 11.31 -0.44 1.21
N ILE A 44 11.61 0.31 0.15
CA ILE A 44 11.19 1.70 0.00
C ILE A 44 9.65 1.72 -0.06
N GLY A 45 9.01 2.19 1.01
CA GLY A 45 7.54 2.26 1.13
C GLY A 45 6.89 1.28 2.12
N GLY A 46 7.68 0.55 2.91
CA GLY A 46 7.18 -0.22 4.06
C GLY A 46 7.59 -1.69 4.06
N SER A 47 6.88 -2.51 4.84
CA SER A 47 7.14 -3.94 4.95
C SER A 47 6.18 -4.75 4.07
N THR A 48 6.68 -5.90 3.62
CA THR A 48 5.95 -6.80 2.73
C THR A 48 5.88 -8.20 3.32
N ALA A 49 4.75 -8.86 3.10
CA ALA A 49 4.49 -10.21 3.59
C ALA A 49 3.65 -11.00 2.58
N GLU A 50 3.60 -12.31 2.76
CA GLU A 50 2.76 -13.22 1.99
C GLU A 50 1.85 -14.00 2.94
N LEU A 51 0.60 -14.18 2.55
CA LEU A 51 -0.35 -15.03 3.26
C LEU A 51 -1.32 -15.71 2.27
N THR A 52 -1.97 -16.78 2.73
CA THR A 52 -2.99 -17.49 1.95
C THR A 52 -4.39 -17.15 2.47
N VAL A 53 -5.27 -16.70 1.58
CA VAL A 53 -6.69 -16.42 1.85
C VAL A 53 -7.54 -17.40 1.05
N ASP A 54 -8.23 -18.33 1.72
CA ASP A 54 -9.10 -19.32 1.07
C ASP A 54 -8.48 -20.00 -0.16
N GLY A 55 -7.21 -20.41 -0.02
CA GLY A 55 -6.43 -21.07 -1.06
C GLY A 55 -5.72 -20.14 -2.05
N VAL A 56 -6.02 -18.83 -2.01
CA VAL A 56 -5.37 -17.81 -2.86
C VAL A 56 -4.15 -17.24 -2.15
N ARG A 57 -2.97 -17.28 -2.79
CA ARG A 57 -1.79 -16.60 -2.27
C ARG A 57 -1.89 -15.10 -2.53
N VAL A 58 -1.64 -14.31 -1.49
CA VAL A 58 -1.82 -12.86 -1.48
C VAL A 58 -0.57 -12.20 -0.94
N PHE A 59 -0.07 -11.21 -1.68
CA PHE A 59 0.99 -10.32 -1.23
C PHE A 59 0.39 -9.16 -0.43
N VAL A 60 1.02 -8.83 0.67
CA VAL A 60 0.61 -7.74 1.56
C VAL A 60 1.68 -6.67 1.57
N LYS A 61 1.27 -5.43 1.35
CA LYS A 61 2.09 -4.24 1.53
C LYS A 61 1.55 -3.42 2.69
N LYS A 62 2.37 -3.26 3.73
CA LYS A 62 2.10 -2.39 4.90
C LYS A 62 2.78 -1.05 4.68
N VAL A 63 2.00 0.00 4.42
CA VAL A 63 2.49 1.36 4.17
C VAL A 63 2.14 2.26 5.36
N PRO A 64 3.13 2.82 6.08
CA PRO A 64 2.87 3.79 7.14
C PRO A 64 2.19 5.05 6.59
N LEU A 65 1.24 5.58 7.35
CA LEU A 65 0.62 6.89 7.14
C LEU A 65 1.15 7.89 8.17
N THR A 66 1.52 9.06 7.67
CA THR A 66 1.83 10.21 8.53
C THR A 66 0.57 10.83 9.12
N ASP A 67 0.72 11.57 10.22
CA ASP A 67 -0.40 12.34 10.79
C ASP A 67 -0.98 13.37 9.80
N LEU A 68 -0.16 13.88 8.87
CA LEU A 68 -0.62 14.80 7.81
C LEU A 68 -1.56 14.10 6.83
N GLU A 69 -1.19 12.90 6.37
CA GLU A 69 -2.01 12.09 5.47
C GLU A 69 -3.30 11.58 6.12
N ARG A 70 -3.35 11.51 7.47
CA ARG A 70 -4.51 11.08 8.25
C ARG A 70 -5.53 12.18 8.51
N ARG A 71 -5.21 13.45 8.25
CA ARG A 71 -6.15 14.55 8.47
C ARG A 71 -7.41 14.36 7.61
N PRO A 72 -8.62 14.69 8.11
CA PRO A 72 -9.86 14.47 7.38
C PRO A 72 -9.85 15.03 5.95
N GLU A 73 -9.26 16.20 5.75
CA GLU A 73 -9.12 16.87 4.44
C GLU A 73 -8.16 16.18 3.47
N ASN A 74 -7.28 15.30 3.97
CA ASN A 74 -6.23 14.65 3.20
C ASN A 74 -6.51 13.16 2.95
N VAL A 75 -7.57 12.59 3.54
CA VAL A 75 -7.94 11.19 3.32
C VAL A 75 -8.19 10.95 1.83
N ARG A 76 -7.46 9.99 1.24
CA ARG A 76 -7.47 9.67 -0.19
C ARG A 76 -7.02 10.81 -1.12
N SER A 77 -6.44 11.88 -0.58
CA SER A 77 -5.87 12.94 -1.40
C SER A 77 -4.65 12.45 -2.16
N THR A 78 -4.64 12.66 -3.48
CA THR A 78 -3.48 12.38 -4.33
C THR A 78 -2.56 13.60 -4.48
N ALA A 79 -2.82 14.69 -3.74
CA ALA A 79 -2.01 15.89 -3.75
C ALA A 79 -0.58 15.61 -3.23
N ASN A 80 0.38 16.43 -3.66
CA ASN A 80 1.75 16.38 -3.16
C ASN A 80 1.84 17.10 -1.80
N LEU A 81 1.32 16.47 -0.75
CA LEU A 81 1.23 17.05 0.60
C LEU A 81 2.60 17.44 1.18
N PHE A 82 3.65 16.79 0.72
CA PHE A 82 5.03 16.98 1.19
C PHE A 82 5.87 17.90 0.31
N GLY A 83 5.32 18.40 -0.81
CA GLY A 83 6.06 19.26 -1.73
C GLY A 83 7.30 18.59 -2.35
N LEU A 84 7.28 17.27 -2.54
CA LEU A 84 8.39 16.51 -3.10
C LEU A 84 8.60 16.83 -4.60
N PRO A 85 9.83 16.80 -5.12
CA PRO A 85 10.09 16.92 -6.55
C PRO A 85 9.29 15.87 -7.33
N THR A 86 8.68 16.26 -8.45
CA THR A 86 7.90 15.36 -9.32
C THR A 86 8.77 14.58 -10.30
N TYR A 87 10.07 14.89 -10.34
CA TYR A 87 11.08 14.24 -11.16
C TYR A 87 12.34 14.02 -10.35
N TYR A 88 13.03 12.91 -10.64
CA TYR A 88 14.40 12.73 -10.24
C TYR A 88 15.33 13.57 -11.14
N GLN A 89 16.54 13.84 -10.67
CA GLN A 89 17.53 14.67 -11.36
C GLN A 89 17.94 14.19 -12.76
N TYR A 90 17.60 12.95 -13.12
CA TYR A 90 17.88 12.33 -14.43
C TYR A 90 16.64 12.25 -15.34
N GLY A 91 15.62 13.09 -15.09
CA GLY A 91 14.49 13.27 -16.02
C GLY A 91 13.42 12.17 -15.97
N VAL A 92 13.47 11.28 -14.97
CA VAL A 92 12.45 10.26 -14.73
C VAL A 92 11.48 10.77 -13.67
N GLY A 93 10.19 10.47 -13.82
CA GLY A 93 9.17 10.79 -12.81
C GLY A 93 9.58 10.26 -11.44
N SER A 94 9.38 11.06 -10.39
CA SER A 94 9.69 10.61 -9.04
C SER A 94 8.61 9.65 -8.53
N ALA A 95 8.94 8.86 -7.51
CA ALA A 95 7.94 8.05 -6.81
C ALA A 95 6.83 8.92 -6.17
N GLY A 96 7.06 10.23 -6.01
CA GLY A 96 6.09 11.19 -5.51
C GLY A 96 5.35 10.65 -4.28
N PHE A 97 6.12 10.16 -3.30
CA PHE A 97 5.68 9.27 -2.22
C PHE A 97 4.33 9.69 -1.61
N GLY A 98 3.42 8.73 -1.44
CA GLY A 98 2.15 8.92 -0.74
C GLY A 98 1.26 7.68 -0.82
N ALA A 99 0.84 7.17 0.34
CA ALA A 99 0.05 5.94 0.43
C ALA A 99 -1.29 6.06 -0.33
N TRP A 100 -1.91 7.23 -0.29
CA TRP A 100 -3.16 7.50 -1.00
C TRP A 100 -3.01 7.51 -2.52
N ARG A 101 -1.87 7.98 -3.04
CA ARG A 101 -1.57 7.96 -4.47
C ARG A 101 -1.34 6.54 -4.96
N GLU A 102 -0.61 5.75 -4.18
CA GLU A 102 -0.42 4.33 -4.45
C GLU A 102 -1.77 3.58 -4.45
N LEU A 103 -2.61 3.81 -3.44
CA LEU A 103 -3.94 3.22 -3.37
C LEU A 103 -4.81 3.62 -4.59
N ALA A 104 -4.80 4.90 -4.97
CA ALA A 104 -5.55 5.39 -6.12
C ALA A 104 -5.09 4.71 -7.43
N ALA A 105 -3.78 4.52 -7.61
CA ALA A 105 -3.22 3.82 -8.76
C ALA A 105 -3.65 2.35 -8.81
N HIS A 106 -3.62 1.64 -7.67
CA HIS A 106 -4.07 0.25 -7.60
C HIS A 106 -5.58 0.10 -7.82
N ALA A 107 -6.40 1.02 -7.28
CA ALA A 107 -7.83 1.01 -7.52
C ALA A 107 -8.16 1.23 -9.01
N MET A 108 -7.52 2.22 -9.65
CA MET A 108 -7.68 2.50 -11.07
C MET A 108 -7.26 1.32 -11.94
N THR A 109 -6.08 0.76 -11.70
CA THR A 109 -5.56 -0.34 -12.52
C THR A 109 -6.31 -1.66 -12.27
N THR A 110 -6.79 -1.90 -11.05
CA THR A 110 -7.72 -3.01 -10.76
C THR A 110 -8.99 -2.87 -11.60
N ALA A 111 -9.58 -1.67 -11.67
CA ALA A 111 -10.76 -1.43 -12.51
C ALA A 111 -10.49 -1.71 -13.99
N TRP A 112 -9.30 -1.36 -14.51
CA TRP A 112 -8.91 -1.69 -15.89
C TRP A 112 -8.82 -3.20 -16.13
N VAL A 113 -8.25 -3.96 -15.19
CA VAL A 113 -8.15 -5.42 -15.32
C VAL A 113 -9.55 -6.05 -15.28
N LEU A 114 -10.39 -5.63 -14.33
CA LEU A 114 -11.76 -6.15 -14.18
C LEU A 114 -12.64 -5.81 -15.39
N ALA A 115 -12.49 -4.62 -15.97
CA ALA A 115 -13.21 -4.18 -17.17
C ALA A 115 -12.61 -4.71 -18.49
N ASP A 116 -11.59 -5.57 -18.43
CA ASP A 116 -10.84 -6.08 -19.59
C ASP A 116 -10.17 -5.00 -20.46
N ALA A 117 -9.92 -3.81 -19.90
CA ALA A 117 -9.29 -2.72 -20.62
C ALA A 117 -7.78 -2.92 -20.76
N TYR A 118 -7.13 -3.46 -19.71
CA TYR A 118 -5.71 -3.83 -19.74
C TYR A 118 -5.38 -4.84 -18.63
N PRO A 119 -4.88 -6.05 -18.96
CA PRO A 119 -4.68 -7.11 -17.96
C PRO A 119 -3.33 -7.03 -17.22
N GLY A 120 -2.39 -6.18 -17.65
CA GLY A 120 -0.98 -6.23 -17.20
C GLY A 120 -0.69 -5.69 -15.80
N PHE A 121 -1.69 -5.20 -15.06
CA PHE A 121 -1.52 -4.73 -13.68
C PHE A 121 -1.96 -5.76 -12.66
N PRO A 122 -1.37 -5.81 -11.44
CA PRO A 122 -1.85 -6.65 -10.35
C PRO A 122 -3.26 -6.23 -9.90
N LEU A 123 -4.04 -7.19 -9.39
CA LEU A 123 -5.34 -6.94 -8.78
C LEU A 123 -5.17 -6.65 -7.29
N MET A 124 -5.78 -5.57 -6.81
CA MET A 124 -5.88 -5.28 -5.38
C MET A 124 -7.13 -5.93 -4.81
N TYR A 125 -6.95 -6.92 -3.93
CA TYR A 125 -8.05 -7.69 -3.35
C TYR A 125 -8.78 -6.94 -2.22
N HIS A 126 -8.02 -6.20 -1.41
CA HIS A 126 -8.55 -5.45 -0.27
C HIS A 126 -7.59 -4.33 0.14
N TRP A 127 -8.12 -3.30 0.78
CA TRP A 127 -7.32 -2.32 1.50
C TRP A 127 -8.02 -1.84 2.77
N ARG A 128 -7.25 -1.49 3.79
CA ARG A 128 -7.76 -0.92 5.05
C ARG A 128 -6.72 -0.05 5.72
N VAL A 129 -7.14 1.05 6.33
CA VAL A 129 -6.32 1.75 7.34
C VAL A 129 -6.54 1.05 8.67
N LEU A 130 -5.50 0.44 9.22
CA LEU A 130 -5.58 -0.27 10.49
C LEU A 130 -4.98 0.60 11.61
N PRO A 131 -5.65 0.71 12.77
CA PRO A 131 -5.11 1.42 13.93
C PRO A 131 -3.93 0.63 14.46
N ASP A 132 -2.72 1.19 14.38
CA ASP A 132 -1.50 0.52 14.81
C ASP A 132 -1.11 0.97 16.22
N SER A 133 -0.63 0.05 17.04
CA SER A 133 0.14 0.41 18.22
C SER A 133 1.51 0.89 17.75
N PRO A 134 2.15 1.88 18.40
CA PRO A 134 3.50 2.31 18.05
C PRO A 134 4.49 1.20 18.43
N ALA A 135 4.55 0.14 17.64
CA ALA A 135 5.61 -0.85 17.70
C ALA A 135 6.80 -0.29 16.92
N ALA A 136 7.92 -0.15 17.62
CA ALA A 136 9.17 0.47 17.19
C ALA A 136 9.40 0.41 15.67
N ALA A 137 9.67 1.57 15.07
CA ALA A 137 10.20 1.71 13.73
C ALA A 137 11.28 0.63 13.49
N ARG A 138 10.92 -0.45 12.80
CA ARG A 138 11.81 -1.58 12.53
C ARG A 138 12.17 -1.57 11.06
N GLY A 139 13.43 -1.18 10.80
CA GLY A 139 14.13 -1.37 9.54
C GLY A 139 14.76 -0.09 8.96
N ASP A 140 16.03 0.16 9.31
CA ASP A 140 17.09 0.85 8.56
C ASP A 140 16.93 2.32 8.07
N PHE A 141 16.05 3.09 8.68
CA PHE A 141 16.21 4.55 8.78
C PHE A 141 16.22 5.01 10.24
N ALA A 142 16.78 4.17 11.12
CA ALA A 142 16.73 4.34 12.57
C ALA A 142 17.53 5.55 13.10
N ASP A 143 18.18 6.33 12.23
CA ASP A 143 18.47 7.72 12.57
C ASP A 143 17.48 8.68 11.93
N THR A 144 16.23 8.54 12.35
CA THR A 144 15.17 9.51 12.08
C THR A 144 15.58 10.89 12.56
N ALA A 145 16.41 11.02 13.61
CA ALA A 145 16.82 12.31 14.15
C ALA A 145 17.90 12.98 13.28
N GLU A 146 18.86 12.24 12.73
CA GLU A 146 19.87 12.72 11.78
C GLU A 146 19.27 13.01 10.40
N THR A 147 18.37 12.16 9.90
CA THR A 147 17.62 12.40 8.66
C THR A 147 16.71 13.63 8.79
N VAL A 148 16.07 13.78 9.96
CA VAL A 148 15.30 14.98 10.32
C VAL A 148 16.24 16.16 10.55
N SER A 149 17.44 16.02 11.07
CA SER A 149 18.42 17.11 11.26
C SER A 149 18.94 17.62 9.92
N TYR A 150 19.29 16.71 9.01
CA TYR A 150 19.68 16.98 7.63
C TYR A 150 18.59 17.76 6.88
N SER A 151 17.32 17.35 7.02
CA SER A 151 16.18 18.03 6.40
C SER A 151 15.73 19.30 7.14
N ARG A 152 15.83 19.35 8.48
CA ARG A 152 15.57 20.54 9.33
C ARG A 152 16.57 21.64 9.11
N ARG A 153 17.81 21.33 8.71
CA ARG A 153 18.78 22.32 8.23
C ARG A 153 18.26 23.08 7.00
N ARG A 154 17.19 22.59 6.34
CA ARG A 154 16.57 23.23 5.17
C ARG A 154 15.10 23.61 5.27
N ARG A 155 14.26 23.08 6.17
CA ARG A 155 12.93 23.66 6.53
C ARG A 155 12.33 22.92 7.74
N ARG A 156 11.82 23.66 8.72
CA ARG A 156 11.13 23.15 9.92
C ARG A 156 9.93 22.27 9.53
N THR A 157 9.86 21.03 10.05
CA THR A 157 8.63 20.32 10.45
C THR A 157 8.98 18.96 11.06
N SER A 158 8.43 18.66 12.25
CA SER A 158 8.31 17.30 12.76
C SER A 158 6.92 17.12 13.32
N SER A 159 6.28 16.00 13.00
CA SER A 159 5.06 15.52 13.64
C SER A 159 5.10 13.99 13.58
N HIS A 160 4.61 13.35 14.65
CA HIS A 160 4.69 11.91 14.88
C HIS A 160 3.93 11.11 13.80
N CYS A 161 4.21 9.81 13.72
CA CYS A 161 3.71 8.92 12.67
C CYS A 161 2.93 7.78 13.34
N THR A 162 1.59 7.76 13.24
CA THR A 162 0.79 6.62 13.75
C THR A 162 -0.48 6.37 12.92
N ALA A 163 -0.36 5.59 11.85
CA ALA A 163 -1.33 4.59 11.37
C ALA A 163 -0.72 3.83 10.19
N THR A 164 -1.21 2.63 9.88
CA THR A 164 -0.71 1.83 8.76
C THR A 164 -1.85 1.58 7.78
N THR A 165 -1.62 1.83 6.49
CA THR A 165 -2.49 1.34 5.41
C THR A 165 -1.98 -0.03 4.97
N THR A 166 -2.88 -1.00 4.90
CA THR A 166 -2.57 -2.31 4.32
C THR A 166 -3.22 -2.42 2.96
N THR A 167 -2.42 -2.76 1.95
CA THR A 167 -2.89 -3.11 0.61
C THR A 167 -2.54 -4.58 0.36
N ALA A 168 -3.54 -5.38 0.03
CA ALA A 168 -3.34 -6.74 -0.45
C ALA A 168 -3.33 -6.72 -1.99
N SER A 169 -2.17 -6.99 -2.57
CA SER A 169 -1.97 -7.07 -4.04
C SER A 169 -1.48 -8.48 -4.40
N GLN A 170 -1.51 -8.81 -5.70
CA GLN A 170 -0.80 -9.99 -6.24
C GLN A 170 0.71 -9.82 -6.16
#